data_AF-A0A183I5E1-F1
#
_entry.id   AF-A0A183I5E1-F1
#
_cell.length_a   1.000
_cell.length_b   1.000
_cell.length_c   1.000
_cell.angle_alpha   90.00
_cell.angle_beta   90.00
_cell.angle_gamma   90.00
#
_symmetry.space_group_name_H-M   'P 1'
#
loop_
_entity.id
_entity.type
_entity.pdbx_description
1 polymer ?
#
loop_
_entity_poly.entity_id
_entity_poly.type
_entity_poly.pdbx_seq_one_letter_code
_entity_poly.pdbx_strand_id
1 'polypeptide(L)'
;MSQIKEDAHRQGLMLDSPDELYKWFTAQVMRNLHVVFTMNPSGEGLRERSSTSPALFNRCVLNWFGDWTDSALYQVGMELTNTLDMARPEYQAPLTLPIVCDLLPSPVQYRHAIINTFVHVHNSVRKLNENEAKRGHRVMALTPRHFLDFIKHYINVFHEKRRDLEEEKLHLNIGLSKIRETEEQVLELQKSLTLKSSELETKKAAANAKLKEMLADQQRAEKEKLASEQLQKELAESLIEIEKKRAEVQEDLAQVEPAVDEAKQAVKGIKKGQLIEVRSMAAPPQPVRLTLESICLLLGENVGMDWKAIRGVMVKEDFMPRILNFDTDSISAETLKMMEKYIRNPDWDFDKVNRASSACGPMIKWMKAQLLYSDMLRKVEPLRNELERLEKDAKVKTTKGDDLKKTIAKLEQSIAAYKEEYAQLIGQAEAIKADLATVKEKVGRSTQLLGSLGSERDRWNGSCDGFSQQMDSLIGDALLSAAFLTYSGYYDQQLRDLLFHRWTAFVEQAEIKHRSDLARVEYLSSVDERLEWNKNGLPVDDLCAENAIMLHRFNRYPLIIDPSGQAINYLMKQFAGKNITKTSFLDDSFRLSFAPLRYEVCKADVSNFENNFLRQFLRFIS
;
A
#
# COMPACT_ATOMS: atom_id res chain seq x y z
N MET A 1 -44.45 11.25 -84.88
CA MET A 1 -44.78 12.47 -85.64
C MET A 1 -45.66 13.45 -84.85
N SER A 2 -46.74 13.04 -84.18
CA SER A 2 -47.57 13.96 -83.36
C SER A 2 -46.76 14.70 -82.28
N GLN A 3 -45.96 13.97 -81.50
CA GLN A 3 -45.11 14.54 -80.45
C GLN A 3 -44.06 15.53 -81.01
N ILE A 4 -43.49 15.24 -82.18
CA ILE A 4 -42.51 16.10 -82.87
C ILE A 4 -43.18 17.42 -83.30
N LYS A 5 -44.43 17.35 -83.79
CA LYS A 5 -45.20 18.53 -84.20
C LYS A 5 -45.57 19.41 -83.01
N GLU A 6 -46.01 18.81 -81.91
CA GLU A 6 -46.29 19.53 -80.66
C GLU A 6 -45.05 20.25 -80.12
N ASP A 7 -43.89 19.58 -80.12
CA ASP A 7 -42.64 20.19 -79.64
C ASP A 7 -42.11 21.27 -80.58
N ALA A 8 -42.27 21.13 -81.91
CA ALA A 8 -41.96 22.20 -82.87
C ALA A 8 -42.83 23.45 -82.63
N HIS A 9 -44.14 23.26 -82.40
CA HIS A 9 -45.05 24.34 -82.07
C HIS A 9 -44.73 25.01 -80.73
N ARG A 10 -44.31 24.25 -79.71
CA ARG A 10 -43.84 24.82 -78.43
C ARG A 10 -42.62 25.73 -78.59
N GLN A 11 -41.78 25.46 -79.58
CA GLN A 11 -40.62 26.30 -79.93
C GLN A 11 -40.96 27.44 -80.92
N GLY A 12 -42.25 27.67 -81.21
CA GLY A 12 -42.73 28.74 -82.07
C GLY A 12 -42.57 28.49 -83.57
N LEU A 13 -42.27 27.24 -83.98
CA LEU A 13 -42.11 26.85 -85.38
C LEU A 13 -43.40 26.19 -85.88
N MET A 14 -44.03 26.76 -86.91
CA MET A 14 -45.18 26.15 -87.58
C MET A 14 -44.70 25.30 -88.75
N LEU A 15 -44.56 23.99 -88.52
CA LEU A 15 -44.13 23.01 -89.52
C LEU A 15 -45.30 22.05 -89.80
N ASP A 16 -45.86 22.11 -91.01
CA ASP A 16 -47.06 21.36 -91.37
C ASP A 16 -46.78 20.16 -92.30
N SER A 17 -45.68 20.21 -93.06
CA SER A 17 -45.27 19.08 -93.89
C SER A 17 -44.57 18.00 -93.07
N PRO A 18 -44.90 16.71 -93.26
CA PRO A 18 -44.17 15.60 -92.65
C PRO A 18 -42.65 15.65 -92.91
N ASP A 19 -42.23 16.12 -94.08
CA ASP A 19 -40.81 16.25 -94.46
C ASP A 19 -40.09 17.36 -93.69
N GLU A 20 -40.79 18.46 -93.40
CA GLU A 20 -40.24 19.58 -92.62
C GLU A 20 -40.09 19.18 -91.15
N LEU A 21 -41.08 18.49 -90.59
CA LEU A 21 -41.02 17.92 -89.25
C LEU A 21 -39.89 16.90 -89.11
N TYR A 22 -39.68 16.04 -90.10
CA TYR A 22 -38.59 15.07 -90.09
C TYR A 22 -37.21 15.73 -90.18
N LYS A 23 -37.04 16.75 -91.04
CA LYS A 23 -35.79 17.53 -91.15
C LYS A 23 -35.49 18.27 -89.86
N TRP A 24 -36.49 18.93 -89.28
CA TRP A 24 -36.35 19.64 -88.00
C TRP A 24 -35.98 18.67 -86.88
N PHE A 25 -36.69 17.56 -86.75
CA PHE A 25 -36.38 16.52 -85.77
C PHE A 25 -34.95 15.98 -85.94
N THR A 26 -34.55 15.69 -87.17
CA THR A 26 -33.19 15.23 -87.47
C THR A 26 -32.14 16.27 -87.05
N ALA A 27 -32.38 17.56 -87.30
CA ALA A 27 -31.49 18.62 -86.86
C ALA A 27 -31.42 18.73 -85.32
N GLN A 28 -32.53 18.55 -84.62
CA GLN A 28 -32.56 18.50 -83.15
C GLN A 28 -31.80 17.30 -82.60
N VAL A 29 -31.96 16.13 -83.22
CA VAL A 29 -31.21 14.92 -82.84
C VAL A 29 -29.71 15.14 -83.08
N MET A 30 -29.32 15.68 -84.23
CA MET A 30 -27.90 15.98 -84.52
C MET A 30 -27.28 16.99 -83.56
N ARG A 31 -28.05 17.95 -83.06
CA ARG A 31 -27.58 18.96 -82.10
C ARG A 31 -27.45 18.42 -80.68
N ASN A 32 -28.35 17.53 -80.27
CA ASN A 32 -28.48 17.12 -78.87
C ASN A 32 -27.93 15.71 -78.56
N LEU A 33 -27.77 14.86 -79.57
CA LEU A 33 -27.24 13.51 -79.39
C LEU A 33 -25.73 13.47 -79.63
N HIS A 34 -24.96 13.47 -78.54
CA HIS A 34 -23.52 13.21 -78.59
C HIS A 34 -23.25 11.74 -78.25
N VAL A 35 -22.71 10.99 -79.21
CA VAL A 35 -22.31 9.58 -79.02
C VAL A 35 -20.80 9.51 -78.86
N VAL A 36 -20.33 8.97 -77.74
CA VAL A 36 -18.91 8.77 -77.46
C VAL A 36 -18.60 7.28 -77.54
N PHE A 37 -17.69 6.91 -78.43
CA PHE A 37 -17.17 5.56 -78.54
C PHE A 37 -15.85 5.45 -77.79
N THR A 38 -15.71 4.42 -76.96
CA THR A 38 -14.42 4.03 -76.38
C THR A 38 -13.94 2.77 -77.07
N MET A 39 -12.80 2.87 -77.75
CA MET A 39 -12.20 1.75 -78.49
C MET A 39 -10.78 1.53 -77.98
N ASN A 40 -10.39 0.27 -77.79
CA ASN A 40 -9.04 -0.07 -77.38
C ASN A 40 -8.18 -0.32 -78.64
N PRO A 41 -7.12 0.48 -78.89
CA PRO A 41 -6.28 0.31 -80.09
C PRO A 41 -5.50 -1.01 -80.09
N SER A 42 -5.23 -1.58 -78.91
CA SER A 42 -4.51 -2.85 -78.76
C SER A 42 -5.41 -4.08 -78.90
N GLY A 43 -6.72 -3.91 -79.09
CA GLY A 43 -7.64 -5.02 -79.31
C GLY A 43 -7.63 -5.48 -80.77
N GLU A 44 -7.76 -6.78 -80.99
CA GLU A 44 -8.02 -7.31 -82.33
C GLU A 44 -9.33 -6.72 -82.87
N GLY A 45 -9.35 -6.39 -84.16
CA GLY A 45 -10.56 -5.90 -84.84
C GLY A 45 -10.78 -4.38 -84.90
N LEU A 46 -9.94 -3.51 -84.31
CA LEU A 46 -10.08 -2.06 -84.54
C LEU A 46 -9.87 -1.71 -86.03
N ARG A 47 -8.84 -2.32 -86.64
CA ARG A 47 -8.55 -2.18 -88.07
C ARG A 47 -9.72 -2.67 -88.93
N GLU A 48 -10.30 -3.81 -88.58
CA GLU A 48 -11.46 -4.38 -89.29
C GLU A 48 -12.69 -3.47 -89.16
N ARG A 49 -13.05 -3.04 -87.94
CA ARG A 49 -14.18 -2.13 -87.70
C ARG A 49 -14.01 -0.78 -88.39
N SER A 50 -12.78 -0.27 -88.48
CA SER A 50 -12.48 0.95 -89.24
C SER A 50 -12.73 0.80 -90.73
N SER A 51 -12.54 -0.41 -91.28
CA SER A 51 -12.83 -0.71 -92.69
C SER A 51 -14.33 -0.91 -92.94
N THR A 52 -15.06 -1.53 -92.01
CA THR A 52 -16.50 -1.82 -92.17
C THR A 52 -17.38 -0.59 -91.93
N SER A 53 -16.91 0.42 -91.20
CA SER A 53 -17.70 1.62 -90.88
C SER A 53 -16.88 2.92 -90.95
N PRO A 54 -16.67 3.47 -92.17
CA PRO A 54 -15.89 4.70 -92.37
C PRO A 54 -16.47 5.94 -91.65
N ALA A 55 -17.78 5.94 -91.38
CA ALA A 55 -18.44 7.03 -90.67
C ALA A 55 -17.89 7.27 -89.25
N LEU A 56 -17.36 6.23 -88.60
CA LEU A 56 -16.75 6.34 -87.27
C LEU A 56 -15.48 7.20 -87.27
N PHE A 57 -14.78 7.30 -88.39
CA PHE A 57 -13.55 8.09 -88.52
C PHE A 57 -13.81 9.41 -89.24
N ASN A 58 -14.74 9.44 -90.19
CA ASN A 58 -15.04 10.64 -90.98
C ASN A 58 -15.97 11.65 -90.26
N ARG A 59 -16.80 11.19 -89.31
CA ARG A 59 -17.80 12.04 -88.63
C ARG A 59 -17.56 12.21 -87.13
N CYS A 60 -16.60 11.51 -86.55
CA CYS A 60 -16.24 11.64 -85.14
C CYS A 60 -14.88 12.34 -85.00
N VAL A 61 -14.71 13.06 -83.88
CA VAL A 61 -13.40 13.56 -83.47
C VAL A 61 -12.65 12.44 -82.77
N LEU A 62 -11.47 12.10 -83.26
CA LEU A 62 -10.59 11.14 -82.61
C LEU A 62 -9.82 11.80 -81.49
N ASN A 63 -9.97 11.28 -80.28
CA ASN A 63 -9.14 11.65 -79.14
C ASN A 63 -8.29 10.44 -78.72
N TRP A 64 -6.97 10.58 -78.83
CA TRP A 64 -6.03 9.51 -78.50
C TRP A 64 -5.60 9.61 -77.04
N PHE A 65 -5.95 8.60 -76.25
CA PHE A 65 -5.45 8.43 -74.89
C PHE A 65 -4.31 7.43 -74.92
N GLY A 66 -3.07 7.93 -74.87
CA GLY A 66 -1.88 7.10 -74.70
C GLY A 66 -1.70 6.61 -73.27
N ASP A 67 -0.63 5.85 -73.06
CA ASP A 67 -0.19 5.49 -71.71
C ASP A 67 0.25 6.74 -70.95
N TRP A 68 0.20 6.65 -69.61
CA TRP A 68 0.67 7.75 -68.77
C TRP A 68 2.17 7.95 -68.92
N THR A 69 2.56 9.21 -69.14
CA THR A 69 3.95 9.64 -69.13
C THR A 69 4.53 9.55 -67.72
N ASP A 70 5.85 9.55 -67.61
CA ASP A 70 6.54 9.52 -66.32
C ASP A 70 6.16 10.73 -65.45
N SER A 71 5.91 11.88 -66.08
CA SER A 71 5.38 13.09 -65.44
C SER A 71 3.97 12.90 -64.86
N ALA A 72 3.08 12.22 -65.58
CA ALA A 72 1.73 11.94 -65.11
C ALA A 72 1.73 10.92 -63.95
N LEU A 73 2.53 9.86 -64.06
CA LEU A 73 2.73 8.88 -62.99
C LEU A 73 3.27 9.57 -61.72
N TYR A 74 4.24 10.46 -61.91
CA TYR A 74 4.83 11.26 -60.84
C TYR A 74 3.79 12.16 -60.15
N GLN A 75 3.01 12.94 -60.90
CA GLN A 75 1.98 13.82 -60.33
C GLN A 75 0.90 13.04 -59.57
N VAL A 76 0.41 11.94 -60.14
CA VAL A 76 -0.58 11.09 -59.49
C VAL A 76 -0.01 10.44 -58.23
N GLY A 77 1.24 9.97 -58.28
CA GLY A 77 1.95 9.45 -57.12
C GLY A 77 2.08 10.49 -56.01
N MET A 78 2.41 11.73 -56.36
CA MET A 78 2.56 12.83 -55.41
C MET A 78 1.22 13.17 -54.72
N GLU A 79 0.15 13.31 -55.48
CA GLU A 79 -1.19 13.64 -54.96
C GLU A 79 -1.76 12.53 -54.08
N LEU A 80 -1.71 11.28 -54.54
CA LEU A 80 -2.31 10.15 -53.81
C LEU A 80 -1.59 9.80 -52.52
N THR A 81 -0.33 10.18 -52.39
CA THR A 81 0.46 9.95 -51.18
C THR A 81 0.53 11.19 -50.28
N ASN A 82 -0.16 12.29 -50.61
CA ASN A 82 -0.03 13.57 -49.89
C ASN A 82 -0.41 13.48 -48.42
N THR A 83 -1.37 12.62 -48.11
CA THR A 83 -1.83 12.35 -46.75
C THR A 83 -0.84 11.54 -45.90
N LEU A 84 0.18 10.92 -46.52
CA LEU A 84 1.15 10.11 -45.79
C LEU A 84 2.27 10.98 -45.21
N ASP A 85 2.54 10.75 -43.92
CA ASP A 85 3.66 11.32 -43.21
C ASP A 85 4.97 10.62 -43.61
N MET A 86 5.66 11.22 -44.57
CA MET A 86 6.91 10.73 -45.16
C MET A 86 8.01 11.80 -45.12
N ALA A 87 7.94 12.74 -44.18
CA ALA A 87 8.93 13.82 -44.10
C ALA A 87 10.22 13.32 -43.43
N ARG A 88 11.35 13.48 -44.12
CA ARG A 88 12.69 13.31 -43.53
C ARG A 88 13.55 14.54 -43.84
N PRO A 89 13.65 15.47 -42.87
CA PRO A 89 14.44 16.70 -43.05
C PRO A 89 15.93 16.41 -43.24
N GLU A 90 16.43 15.32 -42.64
CA GLU A 90 17.83 14.92 -42.67
C GLU A 90 18.25 14.19 -43.97
N TYR A 91 17.30 13.90 -44.86
CA TYR A 91 17.60 13.20 -46.10
C TYR A 91 18.34 14.10 -47.07
N GLN A 92 19.47 13.61 -47.57
CA GLN A 92 20.21 14.21 -48.67
C GLN A 92 20.21 13.22 -49.83
N ALA A 93 19.72 13.65 -50.99
CA ALA A 93 19.69 12.77 -52.14
C ALA A 93 21.11 12.44 -52.63
N PRO A 94 21.42 11.17 -52.93
CA PRO A 94 22.72 10.78 -53.44
C PRO A 94 22.93 11.33 -54.85
N LEU A 95 24.19 11.68 -55.16
CA LEU A 95 24.57 12.15 -56.50
C LEU A 95 24.34 11.09 -57.60
N THR A 96 24.25 9.82 -57.21
CA THR A 96 24.02 8.67 -58.08
C THR A 96 22.54 8.35 -58.31
N LEU A 97 21.60 9.11 -57.73
CA LEU A 97 20.17 8.86 -57.88
C LEU A 97 19.76 8.90 -59.37
N PRO A 98 19.23 7.79 -59.93
CA PRO A 98 18.72 7.83 -61.30
C PRO A 98 17.41 8.63 -61.34
N ILE A 99 17.43 9.75 -62.05
CA ILE A 99 16.26 10.60 -62.25
C ILE A 99 15.39 9.95 -63.33
N VAL A 100 14.18 9.52 -62.95
CA VAL A 100 13.21 8.90 -63.87
C VAL A 100 12.23 9.94 -64.41
N CYS A 101 11.99 11.03 -63.68
CA CYS A 101 11.07 12.08 -64.06
C CYS A 101 11.75 13.46 -64.03
N ASP A 102 11.56 14.25 -65.08
CA ASP A 102 12.14 15.60 -65.18
C ASP A 102 11.49 16.62 -64.22
N LEU A 103 10.39 16.26 -63.56
CA LEU A 103 9.67 17.12 -62.61
C LEU A 103 10.27 17.08 -61.18
N LEU A 104 11.40 16.39 -60.97
CA LEU A 104 12.06 16.36 -59.67
C LEU A 104 12.65 17.75 -59.32
N PRO A 105 12.33 18.32 -58.15
CA PRO A 105 12.94 19.56 -57.70
C PRO A 105 14.39 19.34 -57.28
N SER A 106 15.20 20.39 -57.39
CA SER A 106 16.58 20.43 -56.89
C SER A 106 16.66 21.44 -55.73
N PRO A 107 16.99 21.03 -54.48
CA PRO A 107 17.40 19.68 -54.05
C PRO A 107 16.23 18.69 -53.93
N VAL A 108 16.50 17.41 -54.22
CA VAL A 108 15.51 16.33 -54.13
C VAL A 108 15.22 16.03 -52.66
N GLN A 109 13.97 16.24 -52.26
CA GLN A 109 13.50 15.88 -50.92
C GLN A 109 13.15 14.38 -50.84
N TYR A 110 13.13 13.82 -49.62
CA TYR A 110 12.87 12.38 -49.41
C TYR A 110 11.58 11.89 -50.07
N ARG A 111 10.49 12.65 -49.92
CA ARG A 111 9.20 12.36 -50.56
C ARG A 111 9.33 12.22 -52.08
N HIS A 112 10.10 13.10 -52.71
CA HIS A 112 10.29 13.12 -54.16
C HIS A 112 11.12 11.91 -54.63
N ALA A 113 12.09 11.46 -53.83
CA ALA A 113 12.84 10.23 -54.09
C ALA A 113 11.94 8.97 -54.03
N ILE A 114 10.98 8.93 -53.09
CA ILE A 114 9.98 7.84 -53.00
C ILE A 114 9.08 7.84 -54.24
N ILE A 115 8.56 9.00 -54.66
CA ILE A 115 7.71 9.06 -55.86
C ILE A 115 8.49 8.69 -57.12
N ASN A 116 9.74 9.13 -57.25
CA ASN A 116 10.64 8.71 -58.33
C ASN A 116 10.81 7.18 -58.36
N THR A 117 10.91 6.55 -57.19
CA THR A 117 10.96 5.09 -57.04
C THR A 117 9.67 4.42 -57.48
N PHE A 118 8.49 4.98 -57.15
CA PHE A 118 7.22 4.43 -57.65
C PHE A 118 7.15 4.39 -59.18
N VAL A 119 7.57 5.48 -59.84
CA VAL A 119 7.61 5.57 -61.29
C VAL A 119 8.62 4.56 -61.86
N HIS A 120 9.80 4.43 -61.24
CA HIS A 120 10.78 3.42 -61.64
C HIS A 120 10.21 2.01 -61.58
N VAL A 121 9.59 1.61 -60.47
CA VAL A 121 9.01 0.28 -60.27
C VAL A 121 8.03 -0.03 -61.41
N HIS A 122 7.11 0.89 -61.72
CA HIS A 122 6.15 0.71 -62.81
C HIS A 122 6.84 0.55 -64.17
N ASN A 123 7.83 1.39 -64.48
CA ASN A 123 8.57 1.33 -65.73
C ASN A 123 9.48 0.10 -65.85
N SER A 124 9.99 -0.42 -64.74
CA SER A 124 10.80 -1.65 -64.72
C SER A 124 9.98 -2.87 -65.13
N VAL A 125 8.71 -2.93 -64.73
CA VAL A 125 7.75 -3.97 -65.14
C VAL A 125 7.39 -3.81 -66.61
N ARG A 126 7.20 -2.57 -67.09
CA ARG A 126 6.99 -2.30 -68.53
C ARG A 126 8.15 -2.84 -69.37
N LYS A 127 9.38 -2.51 -69.01
CA LYS A 127 10.60 -2.99 -69.68
C LYS A 127 10.73 -4.52 -69.62
N LEU A 128 10.36 -5.14 -68.49
CA LEU A 128 10.36 -6.60 -68.40
C LEU A 128 9.34 -7.22 -69.37
N ASN A 129 8.11 -6.70 -69.42
CA ASN A 129 7.08 -7.17 -70.33
C ASN A 129 7.48 -7.03 -71.80
N GLU A 130 8.13 -5.94 -72.18
CA GLU A 130 8.66 -5.77 -73.54
C GLU A 130 9.71 -6.83 -73.89
N ASN A 131 10.60 -7.16 -72.94
CA ASN A 131 11.63 -8.17 -73.15
C ASN A 131 11.04 -9.58 -73.22
N GLU A 132 10.10 -9.92 -72.34
CA GLU A 132 9.45 -11.24 -72.32
C GLU A 132 8.52 -11.42 -73.53
N ALA A 133 7.85 -10.35 -73.99
CA ALA A 133 7.08 -10.38 -75.24
C ALA A 133 7.96 -10.66 -76.46
N LYS A 134 9.16 -10.05 -76.53
CA LYS A 134 10.15 -10.32 -77.60
C LYS A 134 10.63 -11.78 -77.58
N ARG A 135 10.64 -12.42 -76.41
CA ARG A 135 10.98 -13.85 -76.24
C ARG A 135 9.83 -14.79 -76.59
N GLY A 136 8.65 -14.26 -76.92
CA GLY A 136 7.46 -15.04 -77.26
C GLY A 136 6.64 -15.50 -76.05
N HIS A 137 6.96 -15.04 -74.84
CA HIS A 137 6.17 -15.32 -73.66
C HIS A 137 4.89 -14.46 -73.64
N ARG A 138 3.81 -15.03 -73.07
CA ARG A 138 2.58 -14.27 -72.85
C ARG A 138 2.80 -13.30 -71.69
N VAL A 139 2.63 -12.01 -71.95
CA VAL A 139 2.80 -10.95 -70.95
C VAL A 139 1.47 -10.25 -70.66
N MET A 140 1.32 -9.79 -69.42
CA MET A 140 0.16 -9.00 -69.02
C MET A 140 0.30 -7.56 -69.55
N ALA A 141 -0.77 -6.99 -70.10
CA ALA A 141 -0.79 -5.59 -70.49
C ALA A 141 -0.76 -4.70 -69.24
N LEU A 142 0.33 -3.93 -69.09
CA LEU A 142 0.45 -2.94 -68.02
C LEU A 142 -0.48 -1.76 -68.30
N THR A 143 -1.16 -1.26 -67.27
CA THR A 143 -2.09 -0.13 -67.41
C THR A 143 -1.91 0.83 -66.25
N PRO A 144 -2.27 2.12 -66.40
CA PRO A 144 -2.24 3.10 -65.30
C PRO A 144 -3.01 2.66 -64.06
N ARG A 145 -4.01 1.79 -64.25
CA ARG A 145 -4.80 1.24 -63.17
C ARG A 145 -3.97 0.37 -62.21
N HIS A 146 -2.98 -0.36 -62.72
CA HIS A 146 -2.05 -1.10 -61.86
C HIS A 146 -1.18 -0.16 -61.02
N PHE A 147 -0.82 1.01 -61.55
CA PHE A 147 -0.10 2.01 -60.77
C PHE A 147 -0.95 2.58 -59.63
N LEU A 148 -2.25 2.80 -59.87
CA LEU A 148 -3.19 3.19 -58.82
C LEU A 148 -3.36 2.10 -57.75
N ASP A 149 -3.43 0.82 -58.16
CA ASP A 149 -3.49 -0.31 -57.22
C ASP A 149 -2.20 -0.42 -56.40
N PHE A 150 -1.05 -0.15 -57.02
CA PHE A 150 0.25 -0.12 -56.33
C PHE A 150 0.29 0.91 -55.22
N ILE A 151 -0.11 2.15 -55.51
CA ILE A 151 -0.16 3.20 -54.49
C ILE A 151 -1.16 2.85 -53.38
N LYS A 152 -2.31 2.27 -53.73
CA LYS A 152 -3.28 1.80 -52.72
C LYS A 152 -2.70 0.70 -51.83
N HIS A 153 -2.02 -0.28 -52.41
CA HIS A 153 -1.32 -1.31 -51.64
C HIS A 153 -0.26 -0.70 -50.71
N TYR A 154 0.49 0.30 -51.21
CA TYR A 154 1.47 1.01 -50.40
C TYR A 154 0.84 1.72 -49.20
N ILE A 155 -0.22 2.50 -49.42
CA ILE A 155 -0.96 3.18 -48.35
C ILE A 155 -1.47 2.19 -47.31
N ASN A 156 -2.10 1.10 -47.76
CA ASN A 156 -2.66 0.07 -46.87
C ASN A 156 -1.58 -0.62 -46.03
N VAL A 157 -0.50 -1.09 -46.68
CA VAL A 157 0.61 -1.78 -45.99
C VAL A 157 1.33 -0.82 -45.04
N PHE A 158 1.54 0.43 -45.44
CA PHE A 158 2.17 1.45 -44.59
C PHE A 158 1.35 1.70 -43.32
N HIS A 159 0.03 1.92 -43.44
CA HIS A 159 -0.82 2.17 -42.29
C HIS A 159 -0.98 0.94 -41.38
N GLU A 160 -1.16 -0.24 -41.97
CA GLU A 160 -1.21 -1.51 -41.22
C GLU A 160 0.05 -1.69 -40.39
N LYS A 161 1.23 -1.65 -41.04
CA LYS A 161 2.50 -1.90 -40.37
C LYS A 161 2.89 -0.80 -39.39
N ARG A 162 2.56 0.46 -39.68
CA ARG A 162 2.74 1.56 -38.72
C ARG A 162 1.91 1.32 -37.46
N ARG A 163 0.64 0.97 -37.62
CA ARG A 163 -0.26 0.69 -36.48
C ARG A 163 0.25 -0.48 -35.66
N ASP A 164 0.61 -1.59 -36.31
CA ASP A 164 1.12 -2.78 -35.62
C ASP A 164 2.37 -2.45 -34.79
N LEU A 165 3.31 -1.67 -35.35
CA LEU A 165 4.51 -1.21 -34.63
C LEU A 165 4.20 -0.25 -33.49
N GLU A 166 3.25 0.67 -33.68
CA GLU A 166 2.83 1.62 -32.63
C GLU A 166 2.13 0.90 -31.47
N GLU A 167 1.28 -0.09 -31.76
CA GLU A 167 0.61 -0.92 -30.75
C GLU A 167 1.60 -1.78 -29.96
N GLU A 168 2.55 -2.44 -30.64
CA GLU A 168 3.59 -3.23 -29.98
C GLU A 168 4.49 -2.36 -29.08
N LYS A 169 4.91 -1.19 -29.60
CA LYS A 169 5.66 -0.19 -28.83
C LYS A 169 4.88 0.29 -27.62
N LEU A 170 3.59 0.57 -27.76
CA LEU A 170 2.74 1.00 -26.63
C LEU A 170 2.65 -0.10 -25.58
N HIS A 171 2.39 -1.34 -25.99
CA HIS A 171 2.28 -2.49 -25.09
C HIS A 171 3.58 -2.71 -24.30
N LEU A 172 4.74 -2.69 -24.97
CA LEU A 172 6.04 -2.85 -24.31
C LEU A 172 6.37 -1.68 -23.38
N ASN A 173 6.06 -0.44 -23.76
CA ASN A 173 6.27 0.71 -22.89
C ASN A 173 5.39 0.67 -21.63
N ILE A 174 4.13 0.21 -21.76
CA ILE A 174 3.26 -0.01 -20.60
C ILE A 174 3.86 -1.09 -19.70
N GLY A 175 4.33 -2.20 -20.27
CA GLY A 175 4.99 -3.28 -19.54
C GLY A 175 6.22 -2.81 -18.78
N LEU A 176 7.12 -2.08 -19.44
CA LEU A 176 8.32 -1.49 -18.84
C LEU A 176 7.98 -0.46 -17.74
N SER A 177 6.95 0.37 -17.96
CA SER A 177 6.46 1.30 -16.95
C SER A 177 5.96 0.57 -15.71
N LYS A 178 5.22 -0.53 -15.87
CA LYS A 178 4.75 -1.37 -14.76
C LYS A 178 5.87 -2.09 -14.02
N ILE A 179 6.92 -2.51 -14.72
CA ILE A 179 8.12 -3.05 -14.07
C ILE A 179 8.79 -1.96 -13.22
N ARG A 180 8.98 -0.75 -13.77
CA ARG A 180 9.56 0.38 -13.01
C ARG A 180 8.72 0.76 -11.79
N GLU A 181 7.40 0.82 -11.93
CA GLU A 181 6.47 1.08 -10.82
C GLU A 181 6.63 0.00 -9.72
N THR A 182 6.77 -1.26 -10.11
CA THR A 182 7.00 -2.37 -9.17
C THR A 182 8.38 -2.27 -8.51
N GLU A 183 9.44 -1.90 -9.25
CA GLU A 183 10.78 -1.64 -8.70
C GLU A 183 10.74 -0.52 -7.65
N GLU A 184 10.04 0.59 -7.91
CA GLU A 184 9.87 1.70 -6.97
C GLU A 184 9.10 1.28 -5.70
N GLN A 185 8.00 0.55 -5.85
CA GLN A 185 7.23 0.03 -4.71
C GLN A 185 8.05 -0.92 -3.84
N VAL A 186 8.87 -1.78 -4.44
CA VAL A 186 9.78 -2.68 -3.69
C VAL A 186 10.84 -1.87 -2.94
N LEU A 187 11.39 -0.83 -3.56
CA LEU A 187 12.37 0.04 -2.93
C LEU A 187 11.78 0.82 -1.75
N GLU A 188 10.53 1.27 -1.86
CA GLU A 188 9.80 1.89 -0.74
C GLU A 188 9.52 0.88 0.39
N LEU A 189 9.08 -0.33 0.06
CA LEU A 189 8.86 -1.39 1.05
C LEU A 189 10.17 -1.80 1.76
N GLN A 190 11.30 -1.84 1.04
CA GLN A 190 12.62 -2.11 1.62
C GLN A 190 13.02 -0.99 2.60
N LYS A 191 12.80 0.29 2.25
CA LYS A 191 13.02 1.42 3.17
C LYS A 191 12.13 1.29 4.41
N SER A 192 10.84 1.04 4.23
CA SER A 192 9.89 0.84 5.34
C SER A 192 10.31 -0.32 6.26
N LEU A 193 10.79 -1.43 5.67
CA LEU A 193 11.31 -2.59 6.40
C LEU A 193 12.52 -2.21 7.28
N THR A 194 13.48 -1.45 6.73
CA THR A 194 14.65 -1.00 7.50
C THR A 194 14.27 -0.09 8.66
N LEU A 195 13.34 0.86 8.44
CA LEU A 195 12.85 1.77 9.48
C LEU A 195 12.11 1.01 10.59
N LYS A 196 11.14 0.15 10.24
CA LYS A 196 10.40 -0.67 11.21
C LYS A 196 11.32 -1.63 11.96
N SER A 197 12.34 -2.19 11.30
CA SER A 197 13.33 -3.06 11.95
C SER A 197 14.15 -2.30 13.00
N SER A 198 14.54 -1.06 12.70
CA SER A 198 15.23 -0.21 13.67
C SER A 198 14.32 0.17 14.83
N GLU A 199 13.05 0.50 14.57
CA GLU A 199 12.07 0.83 15.61
C GLU A 199 11.76 -0.37 16.52
N LEU A 200 11.70 -1.58 15.97
CA LEU A 200 11.54 -2.80 16.77
C LEU A 200 12.67 -2.97 17.77
N GLU A 201 13.92 -2.76 17.34
CA GLU A 201 15.08 -2.91 18.21
C GLU A 201 15.13 -1.84 19.29
N THR A 202 14.76 -0.59 19.01
CA THR A 202 14.66 0.45 20.04
C THR A 202 13.56 0.16 21.05
N LYS A 203 12.38 -0.32 20.61
CA LYS A 203 11.27 -0.70 21.49
C LYS A 203 11.60 -1.92 22.34
N LYS A 204 12.26 -2.95 21.78
CA LYS A 204 12.77 -4.10 22.55
C LYS A 204 13.82 -3.68 23.57
N ALA A 205 14.74 -2.81 23.20
CA ALA A 205 15.75 -2.29 24.12
C ALA A 205 15.11 -1.52 25.29
N ALA A 206 14.10 -0.67 25.00
CA ALA A 206 13.35 0.04 26.02
C ALA A 206 12.56 -0.91 26.94
N ALA A 207 11.90 -1.94 26.38
CA ALA A 207 11.19 -2.95 27.16
C ALA A 207 12.15 -3.75 28.07
N ASN A 208 13.33 -4.14 27.57
CA ASN A 208 14.35 -4.83 28.35
C ASN A 208 14.92 -3.96 29.48
N ALA A 209 15.10 -2.65 29.24
CA ALA A 209 15.53 -1.71 30.26
C ALA A 209 14.49 -1.61 31.41
N LYS A 210 13.21 -1.45 31.06
CA LYS A 210 12.11 -1.42 32.03
C LYS A 210 11.94 -2.71 32.81
N LEU A 211 12.12 -3.86 32.15
CA LEU A 211 12.13 -5.16 32.82
C LEU A 211 13.24 -5.25 33.87
N LYS A 212 14.43 -4.74 33.55
CA LYS A 212 15.57 -4.74 34.47
C LYS A 212 15.33 -3.84 35.69
N GLU A 213 14.76 -2.66 35.49
CA GLU A 213 14.34 -1.75 36.58
C GLU A 213 13.28 -2.41 37.48
N MET A 214 12.24 -2.99 36.86
CA MET A 214 11.17 -3.69 37.58
C MET A 214 11.69 -4.86 38.42
N LEU A 215 12.61 -5.68 37.88
CA LEU A 215 13.22 -6.79 38.61
C LEU A 215 14.06 -6.32 39.80
N ALA A 216 14.79 -5.21 39.65
CA ALA A 216 15.58 -4.63 40.73
C ALA A 216 14.69 -4.11 41.88
N ASP A 217 13.60 -3.40 41.55
CA ASP A 217 12.67 -2.88 42.54
C ASP A 217 11.80 -3.98 43.17
N GLN A 218 11.48 -5.04 42.43
CA GLN A 218 10.82 -6.23 42.99
C GLN A 218 11.70 -6.94 44.02
N GLN A 219 12.99 -7.13 43.70
CA GLN A 219 13.95 -7.68 44.67
C GLN A 219 14.11 -6.78 45.90
N ARG A 220 14.09 -5.45 45.72
CA ARG A 220 14.14 -4.50 46.84
C ARG A 220 12.89 -4.61 47.69
N ALA A 221 11.69 -4.62 47.09
CA ALA A 221 10.42 -4.75 47.80
C ALA A 221 10.34 -6.05 48.60
N GLU A 222 10.82 -7.17 48.05
CA GLU A 222 10.85 -8.45 48.75
C GLU A 222 11.77 -8.44 49.98
N LYS A 223 12.96 -7.83 49.86
CA LYS A 223 13.87 -7.63 51.01
C LYS A 223 13.27 -6.75 52.09
N GLU A 224 12.68 -5.62 51.72
CA GLU A 224 12.03 -4.70 52.66
C GLU A 224 10.80 -5.34 53.33
N LYS A 225 10.07 -6.20 52.61
CA LYS A 225 8.93 -6.94 53.15
C LYS A 225 9.37 -7.98 54.20
N LEU A 226 10.41 -8.74 53.91
CA LEU A 226 11.02 -9.67 54.89
C LEU A 226 11.51 -8.91 56.14
N ALA A 227 12.16 -7.75 55.97
CA ALA A 227 12.59 -6.91 57.08
C ALA A 227 11.40 -6.37 57.90
N SER A 228 10.31 -5.97 57.24
CA SER A 228 9.08 -5.53 57.91
C SER A 228 8.38 -6.66 58.67
N GLU A 229 8.35 -7.89 58.14
CA GLU A 229 7.75 -9.04 58.82
C GLU A 229 8.55 -9.42 60.07
N GLN A 230 9.88 -9.38 59.98
CA GLN A 230 10.76 -9.63 61.13
C GLN A 230 10.55 -8.56 62.21
N LEU A 231 10.51 -7.28 61.84
CA LEU A 231 10.29 -6.17 62.76
C LEU A 231 8.91 -6.23 63.43
N GLN A 232 7.88 -6.69 62.72
CA GLN A 232 6.53 -6.88 63.29
C GLN A 232 6.49 -8.02 64.31
N LYS A 233 7.21 -9.12 64.08
CA LYS A 233 7.34 -10.20 65.07
C LYS A 233 8.02 -9.72 66.35
N GLU A 234 9.15 -9.01 66.21
CA GLU A 234 9.89 -8.45 67.34
C GLU A 234 9.07 -7.41 68.13
N LEU A 235 8.26 -6.60 67.42
CA LEU A 235 7.34 -5.65 68.05
C LEU A 235 6.21 -6.36 68.80
N ALA A 236 5.63 -7.42 68.24
CA ALA A 236 4.59 -8.20 68.90
C ALA A 236 5.10 -8.85 70.20
N GLU A 237 6.30 -9.42 70.18
CA GLU A 237 6.96 -9.98 71.36
C GLU A 237 7.23 -8.89 72.42
N SER A 238 7.73 -7.73 71.99
CA SER A 238 7.99 -6.59 72.89
C SER A 238 6.70 -6.04 73.53
N LEU A 239 5.57 -6.01 72.80
CA LEU A 239 4.28 -5.55 73.32
C LEU A 239 3.69 -6.52 74.37
N ILE A 240 3.85 -7.82 74.17
CA ILE A 240 3.44 -8.84 75.14
C ILE A 240 4.26 -8.69 76.44
N GLU A 241 5.56 -8.43 76.33
CA GLU A 241 6.43 -8.21 77.49
C GLU A 241 6.07 -6.92 78.25
N ILE A 242 5.72 -5.84 77.53
CA ILE A 242 5.24 -4.59 78.12
C ILE A 242 3.92 -4.80 78.88
N GLU A 243 2.93 -5.50 78.30
CA GLU A 243 1.66 -5.78 78.99
C GLU A 243 1.86 -6.60 80.27
N LYS A 244 2.73 -7.61 80.22
CA LYS A 244 3.03 -8.44 81.38
C LYS A 244 3.66 -7.62 82.52
N LYS A 245 4.69 -6.82 82.23
CA LYS A 245 5.34 -5.96 83.24
C LYS A 245 4.42 -4.86 83.76
N ARG A 246 3.52 -4.35 82.91
CA ARG A 246 2.50 -3.37 83.32
C ARG A 246 1.50 -3.95 84.31
N ALA A 247 1.07 -5.20 84.09
CA ALA A 247 0.19 -5.91 85.01
C ALA A 247 0.87 -6.15 86.37
N GLU A 248 2.13 -6.58 86.39
CA GLU A 248 2.92 -6.81 87.61
C GLU A 248 3.06 -5.51 88.45
N VAL A 249 3.39 -4.38 87.81
CA VAL A 249 3.48 -3.06 88.48
C VAL A 249 2.14 -2.61 89.08
N GLN A 250 1.03 -2.88 88.40
CA GLN A 250 -0.31 -2.49 88.84
C GLN A 250 -0.84 -3.38 89.97
N GLU A 251 -0.50 -4.67 89.96
CA GLU A 251 -0.86 -5.62 91.02
C GLU A 251 -0.16 -5.27 92.35
N ASP A 252 1.13 -4.92 92.30
CA ASP A 252 1.89 -4.54 93.50
C ASP A 252 1.36 -3.23 94.12
N LEU A 253 1.05 -2.22 93.32
CA LEU A 253 0.50 -0.93 93.82
C LEU A 253 -0.90 -1.09 94.45
N ALA A 254 -1.75 -1.97 93.90
CA ALA A 254 -3.11 -2.18 94.36
C ALA A 254 -3.21 -2.83 95.77
N GLN A 255 -2.14 -3.47 96.27
CA GLN A 255 -2.16 -4.12 97.58
C GLN A 255 -2.12 -3.13 98.75
N VAL A 256 -1.56 -1.92 98.58
CA VAL A 256 -1.29 -1.00 99.69
C VAL A 256 -2.08 0.30 99.62
N GLU A 257 -2.53 0.74 98.44
CA GLU A 257 -3.47 1.86 98.29
C GLU A 257 -4.72 1.78 99.20
N PRO A 258 -5.46 0.64 99.29
CA PRO A 258 -6.67 0.58 100.11
C PRO A 258 -6.38 0.69 101.61
N ALA A 259 -5.22 0.21 102.08
CA ALA A 259 -4.82 0.30 103.49
C ALA A 259 -4.52 1.74 103.90
N VAL A 260 -3.98 2.56 102.99
CA VAL A 260 -3.72 3.99 103.23
C VAL A 260 -5.01 4.79 103.25
N ASP A 261 -5.93 4.52 102.33
CA ASP A 261 -7.22 5.21 102.26
C ASP A 261 -8.13 4.90 103.45
N GLU A 262 -8.19 3.63 103.88
CA GLU A 262 -8.93 3.24 105.09
C GLU A 262 -8.38 3.98 106.33
N ALA A 263 -7.06 4.12 106.42
CA ALA A 263 -6.42 4.76 107.56
C ALA A 263 -6.55 6.29 107.53
N LYS A 264 -6.56 6.94 106.34
CA LYS A 264 -6.91 8.36 106.18
C LYS A 264 -8.36 8.64 106.60
N GLN A 265 -9.31 7.76 106.23
CA GLN A 265 -10.71 7.88 106.65
C GLN A 265 -10.87 7.76 108.17
N ALA A 266 -10.14 6.84 108.80
CA ALA A 266 -10.15 6.68 110.26
C ALA A 266 -9.66 7.93 111.01
N VAL A 267 -8.64 8.63 110.49
CA VAL A 267 -8.13 9.89 111.06
C VAL A 267 -9.13 11.05 110.85
N LYS A 268 -9.81 11.11 109.71
CA LYS A 268 -10.85 12.12 109.43
C LYS A 268 -12.05 12.01 110.40
N GLY A 269 -12.30 10.84 110.99
CA GLY A 269 -13.39 10.58 111.93
C GLY A 269 -13.18 11.06 113.37
N ILE A 270 -12.01 11.62 113.71
CA ILE A 270 -11.71 12.06 115.09
C ILE A 270 -12.50 13.32 115.45
N LYS A 271 -13.29 13.27 116.54
CA LYS A 271 -14.10 14.42 116.99
C LYS A 271 -13.26 15.46 117.72
N LYS A 272 -13.51 16.76 117.50
CA LYS A 272 -12.79 17.88 118.14
C LYS A 272 -12.72 17.79 119.68
N GLY A 273 -13.76 17.25 120.33
CA GLY A 273 -13.79 17.05 121.79
C GLY A 273 -12.72 16.07 122.31
N GLN A 274 -12.41 15.00 121.55
CA GLN A 274 -11.42 13.99 121.94
C GLN A 274 -9.98 14.51 121.80
N LEU A 275 -9.75 15.45 120.87
CA LEU A 275 -8.47 16.17 120.76
C LEU A 275 -8.26 17.17 121.91
N ILE A 276 -9.32 17.80 122.41
CA ILE A 276 -9.26 18.69 123.58
C ILE A 276 -8.92 17.89 124.86
N GLU A 277 -9.46 16.68 125.00
CA GLU A 277 -9.18 15.78 126.13
C GLU A 277 -7.68 15.42 126.21
N VAL A 278 -7.05 15.05 125.09
CA VAL A 278 -5.60 14.78 125.06
C VAL A 278 -4.78 16.04 125.31
N ARG A 279 -5.27 17.21 124.85
CA ARG A 279 -4.63 18.52 125.09
C ARG A 279 -4.72 19.02 126.52
N SER A 280 -5.68 18.56 127.33
CA SER A 280 -5.88 19.06 128.71
C SER A 280 -5.16 18.23 129.78
N MET A 281 -4.52 17.11 129.41
CA MET A 281 -3.79 16.23 130.34
C MET A 281 -2.51 16.89 130.87
N ALA A 282 -2.37 16.96 132.20
CA ALA A 282 -1.16 17.45 132.86
C ALA A 282 0.03 16.47 132.71
N ALA A 283 -0.25 15.16 132.72
CA ALA A 283 0.72 14.09 132.45
C ALA A 283 0.03 12.95 131.67
N PRO A 284 0.38 12.69 130.39
CA PRO A 284 -0.28 11.67 129.58
C PRO A 284 0.26 10.26 129.86
N PRO A 285 -0.54 9.20 129.65
CA PRO A 285 -0.06 7.82 129.64
C PRO A 285 1.05 7.58 128.61
N GLN A 286 2.01 6.72 128.92
CA GLN A 286 3.17 6.44 128.08
C GLN A 286 2.83 6.05 126.62
N PRO A 287 1.78 5.24 126.31
CA PRO A 287 1.42 4.91 124.93
C PRO A 287 0.94 6.12 124.11
N VAL A 288 0.23 7.06 124.74
CA VAL A 288 -0.26 8.29 124.09
C VAL A 288 0.90 9.23 123.75
N ARG A 289 1.87 9.35 124.67
CA ARG A 289 3.08 10.16 124.44
C ARG A 289 3.92 9.64 123.28
N LEU A 290 4.19 8.33 123.24
CA LEU A 290 4.98 7.71 122.15
C LEU A 290 4.31 7.84 120.78
N THR A 291 2.98 7.79 120.73
CA THR A 291 2.19 7.96 119.50
C THR A 291 2.30 9.38 118.94
N LEU A 292 2.21 10.39 119.80
CA LEU A 292 2.27 11.78 119.39
C LEU A 292 3.71 12.19 119.04
N GLU A 293 4.70 11.65 119.75
CA GLU A 293 6.12 11.80 119.42
C GLU A 293 6.42 11.25 118.01
N SER A 294 5.95 10.04 117.70
CA SER A 294 6.13 9.46 116.37
C SER A 294 5.39 10.23 115.27
N ILE A 295 4.20 10.77 115.55
CA ILE A 295 3.49 11.60 114.56
C ILE A 295 4.24 12.91 114.30
N CYS A 296 4.77 13.56 115.35
CA CYS A 296 5.58 14.76 115.19
C CYS A 296 6.87 14.49 114.39
N LEU A 297 7.50 13.33 114.62
CA LEU A 297 8.70 12.91 113.87
C LEU A 297 8.38 12.58 112.40
N LEU A 298 7.20 12.06 112.08
CA LEU A 298 6.75 11.87 110.69
C LEU A 298 6.48 13.20 109.98
N LEU A 299 5.92 14.18 110.71
CA LEU A 299 5.64 15.53 110.23
C LEU A 299 6.89 16.43 110.16
N GLY A 300 8.08 15.92 110.50
CA GLY A 300 9.35 16.64 110.45
C GLY A 300 9.60 17.62 111.60
N GLU A 301 8.76 17.63 112.65
CA GLU A 301 8.95 18.45 113.85
C GLU A 301 9.63 17.62 114.97
N ASN A 302 10.93 17.78 115.16
CA ASN A 302 11.70 17.02 116.17
C ASN A 302 11.60 17.68 117.56
N VAL A 303 10.58 17.32 118.33
CA VAL A 303 10.26 17.93 119.62
C VAL A 303 10.77 17.19 120.86
N GLY A 304 11.55 16.11 120.71
CA GLY A 304 12.17 15.36 121.81
C GLY A 304 11.18 14.82 122.87
N MET A 305 11.69 14.42 124.04
CA MET A 305 10.87 13.83 125.13
C MET A 305 10.02 14.85 125.92
N ASP A 306 10.01 16.12 125.52
CA ASP A 306 9.30 17.19 126.23
C ASP A 306 7.81 17.24 125.84
N TRP A 307 6.94 16.88 126.79
CA TRP A 307 5.49 16.92 126.61
C TRP A 307 4.98 18.33 126.28
N LYS A 308 5.64 19.38 126.77
CA LYS A 308 5.22 20.77 126.53
C LYS A 308 5.41 21.15 125.06
N ALA A 309 6.46 20.63 124.43
CA ALA A 309 6.76 20.83 123.01
C ALA A 309 5.81 20.04 122.11
N ILE A 310 5.57 18.75 122.41
CA ILE A 310 4.57 17.90 121.70
C ILE A 310 3.17 18.53 121.78
N ARG A 311 2.77 19.02 122.96
CA ARG A 311 1.50 19.74 123.15
C ARG A 311 1.42 21.01 122.31
N GLY A 312 2.53 21.73 122.14
CA GLY A 312 2.61 22.92 121.29
C GLY A 312 2.32 22.62 119.82
N VAL A 313 2.83 21.51 119.28
CA VAL A 313 2.57 21.06 117.91
C VAL A 313 1.09 20.69 117.72
N MET A 314 0.50 20.03 118.72
CA MET A 314 -0.92 19.67 118.69
C MET A 314 -1.88 20.85 118.79
N VAL A 315 -1.50 21.96 119.44
CA VAL A 315 -2.37 23.14 119.62
C VAL A 315 -2.55 23.92 118.32
N LYS A 316 -1.59 23.84 117.39
CA LYS A 316 -1.69 24.47 116.06
C LYS A 316 -2.96 23.99 115.34
N GLU A 317 -3.69 24.92 114.72
CA GLU A 317 -4.94 24.60 114.01
C GLU A 317 -4.71 23.71 112.76
N ASP A 318 -3.48 23.65 112.23
CA ASP A 318 -3.13 22.89 111.00
C ASP A 318 -2.75 21.41 111.22
N PHE A 319 -2.67 20.95 112.48
CA PHE A 319 -2.14 19.63 112.81
C PHE A 319 -2.89 18.48 112.12
N MET A 320 -4.22 18.54 112.08
CA MET A 320 -5.06 17.53 111.42
C MET A 320 -4.99 17.61 109.88
N PRO A 321 -5.08 18.79 109.24
CA PRO A 321 -4.82 18.95 107.80
C PRO A 321 -3.49 18.37 107.33
N ARG A 322 -2.39 18.54 108.09
CA ARG A 322 -1.07 18.00 107.73
C ARG A 322 -1.02 16.48 107.71
N ILE A 323 -1.80 15.81 108.56
CA ILE A 323 -1.90 14.35 108.59
C ILE A 323 -2.73 13.84 107.40
N LEU A 324 -3.81 14.55 107.03
CA LEU A 324 -4.68 14.13 105.93
C LEU A 324 -4.05 14.32 104.54
N ASN A 325 -3.29 15.40 104.36
CA ASN A 325 -2.62 15.75 103.10
C ASN A 325 -1.12 15.43 103.10
N PHE A 326 -0.69 14.46 103.92
CA PHE A 326 0.71 14.07 103.98
C PHE A 326 1.13 13.41 102.66
N ASP A 327 2.23 13.90 102.11
CA ASP A 327 2.83 13.35 100.90
C ASP A 327 3.77 12.18 101.26
N THR A 328 3.35 10.96 100.91
CA THR A 328 4.08 9.75 101.25
C THR A 328 5.40 9.60 100.47
N ASP A 329 5.57 10.34 99.36
CA ASP A 329 6.81 10.39 98.58
C ASP A 329 7.92 11.18 99.30
N SER A 330 7.53 12.04 100.26
CA SER A 330 8.46 12.92 100.99
C SER A 330 9.15 12.26 102.19
N ILE A 331 8.82 11.00 102.52
CA ILE A 331 9.44 10.27 103.64
C ILE A 331 10.88 9.89 103.28
N SER A 332 11.85 10.48 103.97
CA SER A 332 13.26 10.14 103.80
C SER A 332 13.62 8.76 104.38
N ALA A 333 14.68 8.13 103.85
CA ALA A 333 15.19 6.87 104.38
C ALA A 333 15.63 6.97 105.86
N GLU A 334 16.06 8.16 106.29
CA GLU A 334 16.49 8.42 107.67
C GLU A 334 15.31 8.45 108.63
N THR A 335 14.19 9.06 108.22
CA THR A 335 12.95 9.12 108.99
C THR A 335 12.35 7.72 109.20
N LEU A 336 12.36 6.85 108.18
CA LEU A 336 11.92 5.45 108.30
C LEU A 336 12.73 4.67 109.34
N LYS A 337 14.05 4.83 109.34
CA LYS A 337 14.96 4.15 110.27
C LYS A 337 14.75 4.61 111.71
N MET A 338 14.43 5.88 111.93
CA MET A 338 14.06 6.41 113.25
C MET A 338 12.69 5.87 113.72
N MET A 339 11.74 5.68 112.80
CA MET A 339 10.41 5.12 113.10
C MET A 339 10.42 3.64 113.45
N GLU A 340 11.39 2.89 112.95
CA GLU A 340 11.54 1.46 113.21
C GLU A 340 11.68 1.15 114.72
N LYS A 341 12.27 2.08 115.49
CA LYS A 341 12.37 2.01 116.97
C LYS A 341 11.00 2.01 117.65
N TYR A 342 10.01 2.69 117.08
CA TYR A 342 8.65 2.75 117.61
C TYR A 342 7.82 1.55 117.16
N ILE A 343 7.95 1.12 115.90
CA ILE A 343 7.26 -0.06 115.35
C ILE A 343 7.60 -1.34 116.12
N ARG A 344 8.84 -1.49 116.58
CA ARG A 344 9.29 -2.68 117.31
C ARG A 344 8.86 -2.71 118.78
N ASN A 345 8.25 -1.65 119.32
CA ASN A 345 7.84 -1.59 120.73
C ASN A 345 6.48 -2.31 120.95
N PRO A 346 6.40 -3.37 121.79
CA PRO A 346 5.16 -4.11 122.04
C PRO A 346 4.04 -3.31 122.73
N ASP A 347 4.36 -2.15 123.32
CA ASP A 347 3.37 -1.25 123.94
C ASP A 347 2.80 -0.22 122.96
N TRP A 348 3.32 -0.19 121.73
CA TRP A 348 2.91 0.71 120.65
C TRP A 348 2.05 0.00 119.61
N ASP A 349 0.90 -0.48 120.09
CA ASP A 349 -0.08 -1.21 119.28
C ASP A 349 -1.47 -0.56 119.32
N PHE A 350 -2.24 -0.76 118.24
CA PHE A 350 -3.53 -0.10 118.04
C PHE A 350 -4.49 -0.34 119.21
N ASP A 351 -4.63 -1.59 119.67
CA ASP A 351 -5.59 -1.95 120.73
C ASP A 351 -5.22 -1.42 122.12
N LYS A 352 -3.92 -1.24 122.38
CA LYS A 352 -3.41 -0.68 123.64
C LYS A 352 -3.53 0.84 123.66
N VAL A 353 -3.21 1.50 122.55
CA VAL A 353 -3.24 2.97 122.43
C VAL A 353 -4.68 3.47 122.32
N ASN A 354 -5.55 2.77 121.59
CA ASN A 354 -6.97 3.13 121.48
C ASN A 354 -7.71 3.02 122.83
N ARG A 355 -7.31 2.07 123.68
CA ARG A 355 -7.78 1.96 125.08
C ARG A 355 -7.32 3.12 125.96
N ALA A 356 -6.11 3.65 125.74
CA ALA A 356 -5.56 4.76 126.50
C ALA A 356 -6.05 6.13 126.00
N SER A 357 -6.34 6.27 124.70
CA SER A 357 -6.96 7.45 124.10
C SER A 357 -7.66 7.11 122.79
N SER A 358 -8.95 7.41 122.71
CA SER A 358 -9.75 7.20 121.49
C SER A 358 -9.30 8.07 120.30
N ALA A 359 -8.54 9.15 120.54
CA ALA A 359 -8.02 10.00 119.47
C ALA A 359 -6.69 9.47 118.88
N CYS A 360 -5.87 8.80 119.68
CA CYS A 360 -4.54 8.35 119.25
C CYS A 360 -4.57 7.00 118.52
N GLY A 361 -5.59 6.16 118.72
CA GLY A 361 -5.74 4.88 118.02
C GLY A 361 -5.74 5.03 116.49
N PRO A 362 -6.66 5.82 115.90
CA PRO A 362 -6.71 6.03 114.44
C PRO A 362 -5.42 6.62 113.86
N MET A 363 -4.71 7.46 114.63
CA MET A 363 -3.45 8.07 114.18
C MET A 363 -2.29 7.06 114.05
N ILE A 364 -2.25 6.02 114.91
CA ILE A 364 -1.28 4.91 114.75
C ILE A 364 -1.58 4.12 113.48
N LYS A 365 -2.85 3.80 113.22
CA LYS A 365 -3.25 3.01 112.05
C LYS A 365 -2.84 3.71 110.75
N TRP A 366 -3.06 5.03 110.68
CA TRP A 366 -2.63 5.87 109.56
C TRP A 366 -1.12 5.86 109.37
N MET A 367 -0.35 6.08 110.43
CA MET A 367 1.11 6.11 110.31
C MET A 367 1.69 4.73 109.93
N LYS A 368 1.16 3.62 110.46
CA LYS A 368 1.56 2.27 110.01
C LYS A 368 1.29 2.07 108.51
N ALA A 369 0.15 2.53 108.01
CA ALA A 369 -0.18 2.44 106.58
C ALA A 369 0.74 3.32 105.70
N GLN A 370 1.09 4.54 106.14
CA GLN A 370 2.03 5.42 105.42
C GLN A 370 3.43 4.82 105.29
N LEU A 371 3.92 4.18 106.36
CA LEU A 371 5.24 3.54 106.36
C LEU A 371 5.29 2.31 105.43
N LEU A 372 4.19 1.53 105.36
CA LEU A 372 4.06 0.39 104.44
C LEU A 372 4.02 0.82 102.97
N TYR A 373 3.31 1.91 102.66
CA TYR A 373 3.22 2.45 101.29
C TYR A 373 4.57 2.99 100.80
N SER A 374 5.32 3.69 101.65
CA SER A 374 6.66 4.19 101.31
C SER A 374 7.68 3.08 101.02
N ASP A 375 7.64 1.95 101.75
CA ASP A 375 8.50 0.78 101.47
C ASP A 375 8.14 0.11 100.13
N MET A 376 6.86 0.06 99.79
CA MET A 376 6.40 -0.55 98.54
C MET A 376 6.70 0.32 97.32
N LEU A 377 6.54 1.63 97.42
CA LEU A 377 6.85 2.58 96.33
C LEU A 377 8.30 2.43 95.84
N ARG A 378 9.25 2.26 96.77
CA ARG A 378 10.67 2.03 96.44
C ARG A 378 10.94 0.69 95.76
N LYS A 379 10.12 -0.33 95.99
CA LYS A 379 10.23 -1.63 95.29
C LYS A 379 9.70 -1.55 93.85
N VAL A 380 8.71 -0.71 93.59
CA VAL A 380 8.05 -0.56 92.27
C VAL A 380 8.79 0.42 91.34
N GLU A 381 9.57 1.35 91.89
CA GLU A 381 10.34 2.36 91.12
C GLU A 381 11.30 1.80 90.04
N PRO A 382 12.11 0.75 90.28
CA PRO A 382 12.95 0.17 89.22
C PRO A 382 12.14 -0.50 88.09
N LEU A 383 10.98 -1.09 88.41
CA LEU A 383 10.09 -1.72 87.41
C LEU A 383 9.43 -0.67 86.51
N ARG A 384 9.12 0.52 87.05
CA ARG A 384 8.53 1.63 86.31
C ARG A 384 9.49 2.24 85.27
N ASN A 385 10.76 2.41 85.63
CA ASN A 385 11.79 2.90 84.70
C ASN A 385 12.07 1.93 83.55
N GLU A 386 12.03 0.62 83.83
CA GLU A 386 12.20 -0.41 82.80
C GLU A 386 11.01 -0.46 81.84
N LEU A 387 9.78 -0.27 82.34
CA LEU A 387 8.57 -0.16 81.52
C LEU A 387 8.65 1.04 80.56
N GLU A 388 9.07 2.21 81.04
CA GLU A 388 9.20 3.41 80.21
C GLU A 388 10.25 3.24 79.10
N ARG A 389 11.35 2.53 79.38
CA ARG A 389 12.37 2.19 78.38
C ARG A 389 11.81 1.29 77.27
N LEU A 390 11.08 0.24 77.65
CA LEU A 390 10.46 -0.70 76.70
C LEU A 390 9.36 -0.04 75.86
N GLU A 391 8.54 0.82 76.46
CA GLU A 391 7.53 1.61 75.74
C GLU A 391 8.17 2.56 74.71
N LYS A 392 9.31 3.18 75.06
CA LYS A 392 10.05 4.03 74.13
C LYS A 392 10.66 3.25 72.98
N ASP A 393 11.24 2.07 73.23
CA ASP A 393 11.79 1.20 72.18
C ASP A 393 10.68 0.65 71.26
N ALA A 394 9.55 0.22 71.84
CA ALA A 394 8.38 -0.19 71.08
C ALA A 394 7.89 0.94 70.17
N LYS A 395 7.80 2.18 70.66
CA LYS A 395 7.40 3.34 69.86
C LYS A 395 8.33 3.59 68.67
N VAL A 396 9.65 3.48 68.86
CA VAL A 396 10.64 3.62 67.77
C VAL A 396 10.51 2.48 66.75
N LYS A 397 10.29 1.24 67.19
CA LYS A 397 10.05 0.09 66.31
C LYS A 397 8.75 0.24 65.53
N THR A 398 7.68 0.76 66.13
CA THR A 398 6.40 1.05 65.44
C THR A 398 6.58 2.10 64.35
N THR A 399 7.27 3.21 64.63
CA THR A 399 7.51 4.24 63.61
C THR A 399 8.35 3.72 62.44
N LYS A 400 9.39 2.91 62.73
CA LYS A 400 10.18 2.25 61.67
C LYS A 400 9.34 1.27 60.85
N GLY A 401 8.45 0.51 61.49
CA GLY A 401 7.53 -0.40 60.81
C GLY A 401 6.55 0.32 59.89
N ASP A 402 6.04 1.48 60.29
CA ASP A 402 5.15 2.29 59.46
C ASP A 402 5.87 2.94 58.26
N ASP A 403 7.12 3.37 58.44
CA ASP A 403 7.94 3.91 57.35
C ASP A 403 8.36 2.82 56.35
N LEU A 404 8.65 1.60 56.82
CA LEU A 404 8.85 0.44 55.96
C LEU A 404 7.59 0.09 55.17
N LYS A 405 6.41 0.07 55.81
CA LYS A 405 5.12 -0.14 55.11
C LYS A 405 4.86 0.90 54.03
N LYS A 406 5.12 2.19 54.30
CA LYS A 406 5.00 3.26 53.30
C LYS A 406 5.96 3.06 52.14
N THR A 407 7.18 2.62 52.42
CA THR A 407 8.20 2.35 51.40
C THR A 407 7.81 1.17 50.52
N ILE A 408 7.31 0.07 51.13
CA ILE A 408 6.77 -1.09 50.42
C ILE A 408 5.60 -0.68 49.53
N ALA A 409 4.64 0.09 50.03
CA ALA A 409 3.49 0.55 49.25
C ALA A 409 3.91 1.40 48.03
N LYS A 410 4.91 2.28 48.18
CA LYS A 410 5.48 3.06 47.05
C LYS A 410 6.18 2.18 46.03
N LEU A 411 6.94 1.17 46.49
CA LEU A 411 7.61 0.21 45.61
C LEU A 411 6.58 -0.64 44.85
N GLU A 412 5.54 -1.15 45.51
CA GLU A 412 4.46 -1.92 44.88
C GLU A 412 3.69 -1.08 43.84
N GLN A 413 3.42 0.19 44.13
CA GLN A 413 2.80 1.11 43.16
C GLN A 413 3.71 1.36 41.95
N SER A 414 5.02 1.53 42.17
CA SER A 414 6.00 1.74 41.09
C SER A 414 6.13 0.48 40.23
N ILE A 415 6.14 -0.71 40.84
CA ILE A 415 6.15 -2.00 40.13
C ILE A 415 4.88 -2.18 39.29
N ALA A 416 3.71 -1.79 39.80
CA ALA A 416 2.46 -1.84 39.03
C ALA A 416 2.53 -0.94 37.79
N ALA A 417 3.03 0.29 37.93
CA ALA A 417 3.23 1.20 36.80
C ALA A 417 4.23 0.63 35.77
N TYR A 418 5.36 0.08 36.23
CA TYR A 418 6.33 -0.57 35.33
C TYR A 418 5.79 -1.79 34.61
N LYS A 419 4.92 -2.59 35.24
CA LYS A 419 4.25 -3.72 34.59
C LYS A 419 3.34 -3.25 33.45
N GLU A 420 2.60 -2.17 33.66
CA GLU A 420 1.73 -1.60 32.63
C GLU A 420 2.53 -1.01 31.47
N GLU A 421 3.56 -0.21 31.75
CA GLU A 421 4.47 0.33 30.72
C GLU A 421 5.16 -0.79 29.93
N TYR A 422 5.63 -1.85 30.62
CA TYR A 422 6.24 -3.01 29.98
C TYR A 422 5.24 -3.75 29.08
N ALA A 423 4.00 -3.96 29.54
CA ALA A 423 2.94 -4.60 28.75
C ALA A 423 2.60 -3.79 27.49
N GLN A 424 2.58 -2.46 27.58
CA GLN A 424 2.39 -1.59 26.42
C GLN A 424 3.56 -1.66 25.43
N LEU A 425 4.80 -1.61 25.93
CA LEU A 425 6.01 -1.68 25.09
C LEU A 425 6.14 -3.03 24.38
N ILE A 426 5.89 -4.15 25.08
CA ILE A 426 5.95 -5.49 24.47
C ILE A 426 4.82 -5.71 23.48
N GLY A 427 3.61 -5.19 23.76
CA GLY A 427 2.49 -5.23 22.84
C GLY A 427 2.79 -4.47 21.54
N GLN A 428 3.37 -3.27 21.64
CA GLN A 428 3.85 -2.51 20.48
C GLN A 428 4.96 -3.25 19.71
N ALA A 429 5.92 -3.84 20.42
CA ALA A 429 7.02 -4.58 19.79
C ALA A 429 6.52 -5.83 19.04
N GLU A 430 5.61 -6.62 19.60
CA GLU A 430 5.04 -7.79 18.91
C GLU A 430 4.15 -7.38 17.72
N ALA A 431 3.41 -6.27 17.82
CA ALA A 431 2.67 -5.72 16.67
C ALA A 431 3.61 -5.31 15.52
N ILE A 432 4.68 -4.57 15.82
CA ILE A 432 5.70 -4.17 14.81
C ILE A 432 6.38 -5.41 14.22
N LYS A 433 6.64 -6.45 15.02
CA LYS A 433 7.26 -7.70 14.56
C LYS A 433 6.34 -8.49 13.61
N ALA A 434 5.04 -8.57 13.89
CA ALA A 434 4.06 -9.20 13.00
C ALA A 434 3.95 -8.45 11.66
N ASP A 435 3.91 -7.12 11.72
CA ASP A 435 3.97 -6.25 10.53
C ASP A 435 5.25 -6.49 9.71
N LEU A 436 6.40 -6.54 10.37
CA LEU A 436 7.70 -6.79 9.74
C LEU A 436 7.74 -8.15 9.03
N ALA A 437 7.19 -9.20 9.63
CA ALA A 437 7.13 -10.51 8.99
C ALA A 437 6.34 -10.45 7.68
N THR A 438 5.18 -9.79 7.70
CA THR A 438 4.33 -9.60 6.52
C THR A 438 5.02 -8.78 5.43
N VAL A 439 5.66 -7.66 5.80
CA VAL A 439 6.39 -6.80 4.85
C VAL A 439 7.61 -7.54 4.28
N LYS A 440 8.33 -8.31 5.12
CA LYS A 440 9.49 -9.10 4.68
C LYS A 440 9.11 -10.18 3.67
N GLU A 441 8.00 -10.88 3.90
CA GLU A 441 7.49 -11.87 2.95
C GLU A 441 7.08 -11.21 1.63
N LYS A 442 6.35 -10.09 1.69
CA LYS A 442 5.98 -9.31 0.50
C LYS A 442 7.22 -8.85 -0.28
N VAL A 443 8.22 -8.27 0.38
CA VAL A 443 9.48 -7.85 -0.24
C VAL A 443 10.21 -9.04 -0.86
N GLY A 444 10.26 -10.19 -0.19
CA GLY A 444 10.89 -11.40 -0.71
C GLY A 444 10.23 -11.87 -2.01
N ARG A 445 8.89 -11.97 -2.01
CA ARG A 445 8.13 -12.34 -3.21
C ARG A 445 8.32 -11.35 -4.35
N SER A 446 8.24 -10.05 -4.08
CA SER A 446 8.40 -9.02 -5.10
C SER A 446 9.83 -8.96 -5.66
N THR A 447 10.84 -9.19 -4.83
CA THR A 447 12.24 -9.25 -5.28
C THR A 447 12.48 -10.46 -6.20
N GLN A 448 11.89 -11.61 -5.87
CA GLN A 448 11.94 -12.79 -6.74
C GLN A 448 11.23 -12.55 -8.08
N LEU A 449 10.06 -11.89 -8.05
CA LEU A 449 9.33 -11.52 -9.26
C LEU A 449 10.17 -10.57 -10.14
N LEU A 450 10.74 -9.51 -9.56
CA LEU A 450 11.64 -8.59 -10.27
C LEU A 450 12.87 -9.30 -10.84
N GLY A 451 13.44 -10.25 -10.11
CA GLY A 451 14.54 -11.08 -10.60
C GLY A 451 14.15 -11.91 -11.83
N SER A 452 12.96 -12.52 -11.83
CA SER A 452 12.45 -13.26 -12.99
C SER A 452 12.11 -12.36 -14.19
N LEU A 453 11.64 -11.14 -13.92
CA LEU A 453 11.29 -10.15 -14.94
C LEU A 453 12.50 -9.36 -15.47
N GLY A 454 13.67 -9.46 -14.83
CA GLY A 454 14.87 -8.71 -15.26
C GLY A 454 15.30 -9.04 -16.68
N SER A 455 15.34 -10.34 -17.03
CA SER A 455 15.65 -10.77 -18.41
C SER A 455 14.64 -10.28 -19.44
N GLU A 456 13.36 -10.23 -19.06
CA GLU A 456 12.27 -9.77 -19.91
C GLU A 456 12.31 -8.25 -20.08
N ARG A 457 12.63 -7.50 -19.03
CA ARG A 457 12.85 -6.05 -19.07
C ARG A 457 13.98 -5.70 -20.04
N ASP A 458 15.10 -6.41 -19.96
CA ASP A 458 16.26 -6.16 -20.82
C ASP A 458 15.92 -6.49 -22.29
N ARG A 459 15.17 -7.58 -22.52
CA ARG A 459 14.64 -7.94 -23.83
C ARG A 459 13.71 -6.85 -24.39
N TRP A 460 12.75 -6.38 -23.60
CA TRP A 460 11.81 -5.34 -24.01
C TRP A 460 12.50 -4.00 -24.27
N ASN A 461 13.50 -3.62 -23.47
CA ASN A 461 14.31 -2.43 -23.73
C ASN A 461 15.04 -2.54 -25.08
N GLY A 462 15.67 -3.69 -25.35
CA GLY A 462 16.32 -3.93 -26.65
C GLY A 462 15.35 -3.86 -27.83
N SER A 463 14.13 -4.41 -27.69
CA SER A 463 13.09 -4.28 -28.70
C SER A 463 12.64 -2.83 -28.90
N CYS A 464 12.53 -2.06 -27.81
CA CYS A 464 12.18 -0.64 -27.85
C CYS A 464 13.19 0.19 -28.66
N ASP A 465 14.48 -0.10 -28.52
CA ASP A 465 15.54 0.54 -29.31
C ASP A 465 15.44 0.17 -30.81
N GLY A 466 15.03 -1.07 -31.10
CA GLY A 466 14.80 -1.57 -32.46
C GLY A 466 13.62 -0.90 -33.18
N PHE A 467 12.58 -0.44 -32.47
CA PHE A 467 11.41 0.17 -33.12
C PHE A 467 11.73 1.46 -33.88
N SER A 468 12.70 2.24 -33.43
CA SER A 468 13.11 3.44 -34.17
C SER A 468 13.69 3.06 -35.53
N GLN A 469 14.48 1.98 -35.59
CA GLN A 469 15.05 1.47 -36.82
C GLN A 469 13.97 0.87 -37.75
N GLN A 470 13.00 0.15 -37.18
CA GLN A 470 11.89 -0.43 -37.95
C GLN A 470 10.94 0.64 -38.50
N MET A 471 10.64 1.69 -37.71
CA MET A 471 9.89 2.86 -38.21
C MET A 471 10.68 3.59 -39.30
N ASP A 472 12.01 3.60 -39.19
CA ASP A 472 12.89 4.17 -40.19
C ASP A 472 12.93 3.37 -41.50
N SER A 473 12.85 2.03 -41.45
CA SER A 473 12.84 1.17 -42.64
C SER A 473 11.44 0.99 -43.25
N LEU A 474 10.38 1.27 -42.49
CA LEU A 474 8.97 1.05 -42.85
C LEU A 474 8.60 1.56 -44.24
N ILE A 475 9.07 2.76 -44.60
CA ILE A 475 8.74 3.39 -45.90
C ILE A 475 9.30 2.57 -47.07
N GLY A 476 10.56 2.14 -46.99
CA GLY A 476 11.18 1.29 -48.01
C GLY A 476 10.56 -0.11 -48.04
N ASP A 477 10.35 -0.70 -46.85
CA ASP A 477 9.80 -2.05 -46.70
C ASP A 477 8.36 -2.13 -47.25
N ALA A 478 7.53 -1.11 -46.96
CA ALA A 478 6.16 -1.01 -47.47
C ALA A 478 6.14 -0.79 -48.99
N LEU A 479 7.08 -0.01 -49.54
CA LEU A 479 7.20 0.20 -50.99
C LEU A 479 7.50 -1.10 -51.73
N LEU A 480 8.52 -1.84 -51.28
CA LEU A 480 8.92 -3.12 -51.87
C LEU A 480 7.78 -4.15 -51.76
N SER A 481 7.13 -4.20 -50.60
CA SER A 481 6.01 -5.10 -50.35
C SER A 481 4.78 -4.79 -51.22
N ALA A 482 4.46 -3.51 -51.40
CA ALA A 482 3.36 -3.08 -52.27
C ALA A 482 3.65 -3.35 -53.75
N ALA A 483 4.91 -3.19 -54.18
CA ALA A 483 5.34 -3.51 -55.53
C ALA A 483 5.18 -5.01 -55.79
N PHE A 484 5.60 -5.82 -54.81
CA PHE A 484 5.43 -7.26 -54.82
C PHE A 484 3.95 -7.66 -54.97
N LEU A 485 3.08 -7.17 -54.08
CA LEU A 485 1.64 -7.46 -54.11
C LEU A 485 0.96 -7.08 -55.44
N THR A 486 1.42 -6.02 -56.09
CA THR A 486 0.76 -5.50 -57.31
C THR A 486 1.21 -6.18 -58.58
N TYR A 487 2.52 -6.39 -58.74
CA TYR A 487 3.11 -6.81 -60.02
C TYR A 487 3.57 -8.26 -60.04
N SER A 488 3.93 -8.85 -58.90
CA SER A 488 4.61 -10.15 -58.88
C SER A 488 3.68 -11.32 -59.19
N GLY A 489 2.37 -11.17 -58.96
CA GLY A 489 1.39 -12.25 -59.18
C GLY A 489 1.24 -12.73 -60.63
N TYR A 490 1.71 -11.95 -61.60
CA TYR A 490 1.63 -12.30 -63.03
C TYR A 490 2.82 -13.13 -63.53
N TYR A 491 3.85 -13.31 -62.71
CA TYR A 491 5.11 -13.92 -63.12
C TYR A 491 5.44 -15.16 -62.30
N ASP A 492 6.33 -15.99 -62.86
CA ASP A 492 6.93 -17.13 -62.18
C ASP A 492 7.93 -16.70 -61.09
N GLN A 493 8.37 -17.65 -60.28
CA GLN A 493 9.25 -17.39 -59.15
C GLN A 493 10.57 -16.69 -59.56
N GLN A 494 11.18 -17.11 -60.68
CA GLN A 494 12.44 -16.54 -61.14
C GLN A 494 12.31 -15.07 -61.52
N LEU A 495 11.24 -14.72 -62.24
CA LEU A 495 10.96 -13.34 -62.64
C LEU A 495 10.53 -12.48 -61.45
N ARG A 496 9.83 -13.04 -60.46
CA ARG A 496 9.52 -12.35 -59.19
C ARG A 496 10.80 -11.95 -58.46
N ASP A 497 11.74 -12.88 -58.34
CA ASP A 497 13.02 -12.61 -57.68
C ASP A 497 13.82 -11.58 -58.46
N LEU A 498 13.90 -11.69 -59.78
CA LEU A 498 14.58 -10.70 -60.63
C LEU A 498 14.00 -9.29 -60.45
N LEU A 499 12.67 -9.15 -60.43
CA LEU A 499 12.01 -7.87 -60.22
C LEU A 499 12.29 -7.31 -58.82
N PHE A 500 12.17 -8.16 -57.80
CA PHE A 500 12.40 -7.77 -56.42
C PHE A 500 13.83 -7.26 -56.21
N HIS A 501 14.84 -7.97 -56.71
CA HIS A 501 16.24 -7.53 -56.64
C HIS A 501 16.47 -6.20 -57.36
N ARG A 502 15.83 -5.98 -58.52
CA ARG A 502 15.93 -4.69 -59.25
C ARG A 502 15.29 -3.55 -58.47
N TRP A 503 14.19 -3.79 -57.77
CA TRP A 503 13.53 -2.78 -56.95
C TRP A 503 14.38 -2.46 -55.72
N THR A 504 14.90 -3.47 -55.03
CA THR A 504 15.79 -3.29 -53.87
C THR A 504 17.04 -2.49 -54.25
N ALA A 505 17.69 -2.83 -55.36
CA ALA A 505 18.86 -2.10 -55.84
C ALA A 505 18.57 -0.62 -56.14
N PHE A 506 17.35 -0.30 -56.62
CA PHE A 506 16.96 1.09 -56.85
C PHE A 506 16.67 1.83 -55.54
N VAL A 507 16.02 1.17 -54.58
CA VAL A 507 15.78 1.72 -53.22
C VAL A 507 17.09 2.02 -52.51
N GLU A 508 18.10 1.14 -52.65
CA GLU A 508 19.47 1.34 -52.19
C GLU A 508 20.14 2.56 -52.86
N GLN A 509 20.07 2.65 -54.19
CA GLN A 509 20.62 3.79 -54.94
C GLN A 509 19.95 5.13 -54.60
N ALA A 510 18.69 5.09 -54.14
CA ALA A 510 17.96 6.27 -53.68
C ALA A 510 18.21 6.61 -52.20
N GLU A 511 19.06 5.84 -51.51
CA GLU A 511 19.31 5.96 -50.06
C GLU A 511 18.02 5.95 -49.21
N ILE A 512 17.03 5.19 -49.67
CA ILE A 512 15.80 4.95 -48.91
C ILE A 512 16.09 3.81 -47.93
N LYS A 513 15.98 4.11 -46.62
CA LYS A 513 16.16 3.11 -45.57
C LYS A 513 15.15 1.98 -45.75
N HIS A 514 15.65 0.75 -45.76
CA HIS A 514 14.88 -0.48 -45.86
C HIS A 514 15.65 -1.60 -45.15
N ARG A 515 15.01 -2.74 -44.91
CA ARG A 515 15.65 -3.93 -44.35
C ARG A 515 16.43 -4.69 -45.44
N SER A 516 17.72 -4.93 -45.22
CA SER A 516 18.60 -5.62 -46.18
C SER A 516 18.15 -7.05 -46.52
N ASP A 517 17.52 -7.74 -45.56
CA ASP A 517 16.93 -9.06 -45.74
C ASP A 517 15.42 -9.02 -45.45
N LEU A 518 14.67 -8.42 -46.38
CA LEU A 518 13.21 -8.35 -46.28
C LEU A 518 12.58 -9.68 -46.70
N ALA A 519 12.39 -10.57 -45.72
CA ALA A 519 11.61 -11.79 -45.90
C ALA A 519 10.14 -11.47 -46.22
N ARG A 520 9.80 -11.40 -47.52
CA ARG A 520 8.49 -10.96 -48.03
C ARG A 520 7.31 -11.75 -47.46
N VAL A 521 7.49 -13.06 -47.27
CA VAL A 521 6.46 -13.94 -46.70
C VAL A 521 6.19 -13.60 -45.24
N GLU A 522 7.24 -13.45 -44.44
CA GLU A 522 7.15 -13.15 -43.01
C GLU A 522 6.65 -11.72 -42.75
N TYR A 523 7.02 -10.78 -43.60
CA TYR A 523 6.57 -9.39 -43.48
C TYR A 523 5.08 -9.25 -43.81
N LEU A 524 4.57 -10.00 -44.80
CA LEU A 524 3.19 -9.89 -45.27
C LEU A 524 2.23 -10.92 -44.65
N SER A 525 2.68 -11.85 -43.82
CA SER A 525 1.81 -12.85 -43.18
C SER A 525 2.21 -13.13 -41.74
N SER A 526 1.23 -13.43 -40.90
CA SER A 526 1.50 -13.91 -39.55
C SER A 526 1.87 -15.41 -39.56
N VAL A 527 2.51 -15.87 -38.49
CA VAL A 527 2.81 -17.30 -38.32
C VAL A 527 1.53 -18.12 -38.28
N ASP A 528 0.50 -17.62 -37.61
CA ASP A 528 -0.79 -18.29 -37.46
C ASP A 528 -1.52 -18.43 -38.81
N GLU A 529 -1.49 -17.39 -39.64
CA GLU A 529 -2.05 -17.45 -41.01
C GLU A 529 -1.37 -18.55 -41.82
N ARG A 530 -0.03 -18.63 -41.80
CA ARG A 530 0.71 -19.67 -42.54
C ARG A 530 0.39 -21.07 -42.04
N LEU A 531 0.29 -21.25 -40.73
CA LEU A 531 -0.10 -22.53 -40.13
C LEU A 531 -1.52 -22.93 -40.54
N GLU A 532 -2.44 -21.96 -40.60
CA GLU A 532 -3.80 -22.19 -41.08
C GLU A 532 -3.81 -22.59 -42.55
N TRP A 533 -3.05 -21.92 -43.41
CA TRP A 533 -2.97 -22.24 -44.84
C TRP A 533 -2.46 -23.66 -45.07
N ASN A 534 -1.42 -24.06 -44.32
CA ASN A 534 -0.87 -25.42 -44.37
C ASN A 534 -1.90 -26.46 -43.91
N LYS A 535 -2.63 -26.18 -42.83
CA LYS A 535 -3.72 -27.03 -42.35
C LYS A 535 -4.84 -27.18 -43.39
N ASN A 536 -5.09 -26.12 -44.16
CA ASN A 536 -6.10 -26.09 -45.22
C ASN A 536 -5.60 -26.67 -46.55
N GLY A 537 -4.39 -27.23 -46.57
CA GLY A 537 -3.87 -28.02 -47.70
C GLY A 537 -3.03 -27.24 -48.69
N LEU A 538 -2.57 -26.03 -48.33
CA LEU A 538 -1.52 -25.34 -49.07
C LEU A 538 -0.16 -26.02 -48.80
N PRO A 539 0.68 -26.27 -49.83
CA PRO A 539 2.01 -26.81 -49.61
C PRO A 539 2.94 -25.80 -48.91
N VAL A 540 3.98 -26.32 -48.24
CA VAL A 540 4.95 -25.53 -47.47
C VAL A 540 6.11 -25.09 -48.36
N ASP A 541 5.81 -24.26 -49.35
CA ASP A 541 6.78 -23.67 -50.27
C ASP A 541 6.55 -22.15 -50.41
N ASP A 542 7.63 -21.41 -50.70
CA ASP A 542 7.58 -19.95 -50.77
C ASP A 542 6.62 -19.46 -51.86
N LEU A 543 6.57 -20.14 -53.00
CA LEU A 543 5.68 -19.77 -54.11
C LEU A 543 4.21 -19.88 -53.70
N CYS A 544 3.81 -20.98 -53.05
CA CYS A 544 2.43 -21.12 -52.57
C CYS A 544 2.11 -20.13 -51.45
N ALA A 545 3.03 -19.91 -50.51
CA ALA A 545 2.86 -18.91 -49.45
C ALA A 545 2.68 -17.49 -50.03
N GLU A 546 3.50 -17.10 -51.01
CA GLU A 546 3.36 -15.84 -51.74
C GLU A 546 2.03 -15.72 -52.48
N ASN A 547 1.61 -16.79 -53.15
CA ASN A 547 0.33 -16.80 -53.85
C ASN A 547 -0.83 -16.66 -52.85
N ALA A 548 -0.76 -17.32 -51.68
CA ALA A 548 -1.77 -17.18 -50.63
C ALA A 548 -1.83 -15.76 -50.06
N ILE A 549 -0.67 -15.12 -49.86
CA ILE A 549 -0.58 -13.70 -49.48
C ILE A 549 -1.29 -12.82 -50.50
N MET A 550 -1.03 -13.03 -51.80
CA MET A 550 -1.71 -12.29 -52.85
C MET A 550 -3.22 -12.55 -52.84
N LEU A 551 -3.66 -13.80 -52.74
CA LEU A 551 -5.10 -14.14 -52.66
C LEU A 551 -5.80 -13.44 -51.49
N HIS A 552 -5.14 -13.30 -50.35
CA HIS A 552 -5.71 -12.68 -49.16
C HIS A 552 -5.69 -11.14 -49.21
N ARG A 553 -4.61 -10.56 -49.74
CA ARG A 553 -4.33 -9.11 -49.64
C ARG A 553 -4.58 -8.32 -50.92
N PHE A 554 -4.88 -8.96 -52.06
CA PHE A 554 -5.09 -8.24 -53.31
C PHE A 554 -6.33 -7.35 -53.27
N ASN A 555 -6.25 -6.13 -53.81
CA ASN A 555 -7.35 -5.15 -53.77
C ASN A 555 -8.55 -5.56 -54.64
N ARG A 556 -8.42 -6.63 -55.44
CA ARG A 556 -9.43 -7.14 -56.36
C ARG A 556 -9.51 -8.65 -56.24
N TYR A 557 -10.53 -9.23 -56.82
CA TYR A 557 -10.59 -10.68 -56.97
C TYR A 557 -9.59 -11.12 -58.06
N PRO A 558 -8.54 -11.87 -57.70
CA PRO A 558 -7.56 -12.34 -58.66
C PRO A 558 -8.12 -13.48 -59.51
N LEU A 559 -7.72 -13.54 -60.78
CA LEU A 559 -7.96 -14.70 -61.62
C LEU A 559 -6.86 -15.74 -61.33
N ILE A 560 -7.26 -16.93 -60.89
CA ILE A 560 -6.33 -17.99 -60.52
C ILE A 560 -6.10 -18.90 -61.73
N ILE A 561 -4.84 -19.04 -62.12
CA ILE A 561 -4.41 -20.00 -63.14
C ILE A 561 -3.86 -21.22 -62.40
N ASP A 562 -4.71 -22.24 -62.24
CA ASP A 562 -4.37 -23.45 -61.51
C ASP A 562 -4.65 -24.70 -62.35
N PRO A 563 -3.66 -25.18 -63.13
CA PRO A 563 -3.79 -26.43 -63.87
C PRO A 563 -3.84 -27.67 -62.97
N SER A 564 -3.42 -27.54 -61.71
CA SER A 564 -3.33 -28.66 -60.75
C SER A 564 -4.61 -28.89 -59.94
N GLY A 565 -5.48 -27.88 -59.85
CA GLY A 565 -6.70 -27.90 -59.03
C GLY A 565 -6.47 -27.77 -57.52
N GLN A 566 -5.23 -27.52 -57.07
CA GLN A 566 -4.89 -27.38 -55.66
C GLN A 566 -5.50 -26.13 -55.01
N ALA A 567 -5.49 -25.01 -55.71
CA ALA A 567 -5.99 -23.74 -55.20
C ALA A 567 -7.49 -23.80 -54.91
N ILE A 568 -8.26 -24.53 -55.73
CA ILE A 568 -9.69 -24.73 -55.50
C ILE A 568 -9.93 -25.47 -54.18
N ASN A 569 -9.20 -26.55 -53.94
CA ASN A 569 -9.32 -27.33 -52.71
C ASN A 569 -8.96 -26.51 -51.47
N TYR A 570 -7.89 -25.73 -51.57
CA TYR A 570 -7.47 -24.78 -50.53
C TYR A 570 -8.57 -23.74 -50.24
N LEU A 571 -9.08 -23.05 -51.27
CA LEU A 571 -10.11 -22.01 -51.11
C LEU A 571 -11.41 -22.54 -50.51
N MET A 572 -11.85 -23.73 -50.93
CA MET A 572 -13.05 -24.35 -50.37
C MET A 572 -12.89 -24.69 -48.89
N LYS A 573 -11.68 -25.05 -48.44
CA LYS A 573 -11.38 -25.32 -47.03
C LYS A 573 -11.20 -24.04 -46.22
N GLN A 574 -10.41 -23.09 -46.72
CA GLN A 574 -10.15 -21.80 -46.07
C GLN A 574 -11.43 -21.00 -45.84
N PHE A 575 -12.35 -21.02 -46.79
CA PHE A 575 -13.60 -20.25 -46.73
C PHE A 575 -14.84 -21.11 -46.44
N ALA A 576 -14.66 -22.32 -45.90
CA ALA A 576 -15.77 -23.21 -45.55
C ALA A 576 -16.79 -22.54 -44.60
N GLY A 577 -16.33 -21.69 -43.69
CA GLY A 577 -17.19 -20.94 -42.77
C GLY A 577 -17.93 -19.74 -43.37
N LYS A 578 -17.63 -19.36 -44.63
CA LYS A 578 -18.19 -18.18 -45.31
C LYS A 578 -19.19 -18.53 -46.43
N ASN A 579 -19.77 -19.73 -46.42
CA ASN A 579 -20.76 -20.19 -47.41
C ASN A 579 -20.30 -20.03 -48.88
N ILE A 580 -19.06 -20.39 -49.18
CA ILE A 580 -18.52 -20.34 -50.55
C ILE A 580 -19.25 -21.34 -51.46
N THR A 581 -19.73 -20.87 -52.61
CA THR A 581 -20.42 -21.70 -53.61
C THR A 581 -19.56 -21.82 -54.86
N LYS A 582 -19.30 -23.06 -55.29
CA LYS A 582 -18.60 -23.35 -56.55
C LYS A 582 -19.60 -23.47 -57.69
N THR A 583 -19.51 -22.60 -58.69
CA THR A 583 -20.36 -22.62 -59.89
C THR A 583 -19.51 -22.55 -61.16
N SER A 584 -20.10 -22.90 -62.30
CA SER A 584 -19.46 -22.86 -63.62
C SER A 584 -20.19 -21.88 -64.53
N PHE A 585 -19.47 -21.20 -65.43
CA PHE A 585 -20.08 -20.34 -66.45
C PHE A 585 -21.00 -21.10 -67.42
N LEU A 586 -20.84 -22.43 -67.49
CA LEU A 586 -21.68 -23.31 -68.33
C LEU A 586 -22.98 -23.74 -67.65
N ASP A 587 -23.16 -23.42 -66.37
CA ASP A 587 -24.36 -23.77 -65.62
C ASP A 587 -25.47 -22.73 -65.89
N ASP A 588 -26.65 -23.17 -66.32
CA ASP A 588 -27.79 -22.28 -66.56
C ASP A 588 -28.24 -21.56 -65.27
N SER A 589 -27.97 -22.16 -64.11
CA SER A 589 -28.24 -21.57 -62.80
C SER A 589 -27.19 -20.54 -62.37
N PHE A 590 -26.05 -20.42 -63.07
CA PHE A 590 -24.96 -19.49 -62.75
C PHE A 590 -25.47 -18.06 -62.56
N ARG A 591 -26.36 -17.58 -63.44
CA ARG A 591 -26.94 -16.23 -63.36
C ARG A 591 -27.85 -16.05 -62.14
N LEU A 592 -28.56 -17.12 -61.75
CA LEU A 592 -29.45 -17.12 -60.58
C LEU A 592 -28.66 -17.16 -59.27
N SER A 593 -27.47 -17.78 -59.26
CA SER A 593 -26.58 -17.82 -58.10
C SER A 593 -26.07 -16.44 -57.65
N PHE A 594 -26.15 -15.40 -58.49
CA PHE A 594 -25.82 -14.01 -58.13
C PHE A 594 -27.00 -13.22 -57.56
N ALA A 595 -28.23 -13.76 -57.57
CA ALA A 595 -29.41 -13.09 -57.01
C ALA A 595 -29.28 -12.72 -55.51
N PRO A 596 -28.64 -13.54 -54.64
CA PRO A 596 -28.45 -13.21 -53.22
C PRO A 596 -27.53 -11.99 -52.98
N LEU A 597 -26.53 -11.77 -53.84
CA LEU A 597 -25.64 -10.60 -53.76
C LEU A 597 -26.40 -9.28 -53.92
N ARG A 598 -27.59 -9.31 -54.54
CA ARG A 598 -28.46 -8.14 -54.68
C ARG A 598 -29.09 -7.69 -53.35
N TYR A 599 -29.14 -8.57 -52.35
CA TYR A 599 -29.76 -8.29 -51.04
C TYR A 599 -28.75 -7.92 -49.94
N GLU A 600 -27.50 -8.42 -50.00
CA GLU A 600 -26.45 -8.08 -49.02
C GLU A 600 -25.71 -6.75 -49.31
N VAL A 601 -25.79 -6.22 -50.54
CA VAL A 601 -25.12 -4.97 -50.95
C VAL A 601 -25.69 -3.69 -50.28
N CYS A 602 -26.81 -3.79 -49.56
CA CYS A 602 -27.35 -2.65 -48.81
C CYS A 602 -26.65 -2.36 -47.46
N LYS A 603 -25.58 -3.07 -47.08
CA LYS A 603 -24.92 -2.85 -45.76
C LYS A 603 -23.39 -2.74 -45.73
N ALA A 604 -22.67 -2.84 -46.85
CA ALA A 604 -21.23 -2.61 -46.87
C ALA A 604 -20.78 -1.94 -48.17
N ASP A 605 -20.25 -0.71 -48.03
CA ASP A 605 -19.54 0.11 -49.02
C ASP A 605 -19.77 -0.19 -50.52
N VAL A 606 -20.74 0.51 -51.08
CA VAL A 606 -21.15 0.47 -52.50
C VAL A 606 -20.09 1.08 -53.45
N SER A 607 -18.95 1.56 -52.96
CA SER A 607 -17.96 2.27 -53.76
C SER A 607 -17.02 1.37 -54.59
N ASN A 608 -16.82 0.10 -54.20
CA ASN A 608 -15.81 -0.77 -54.84
C ASN A 608 -16.36 -1.88 -55.76
N PHE A 609 -17.63 -2.25 -55.63
CA PHE A 609 -18.18 -3.42 -56.35
C PHE A 609 -18.69 -3.07 -57.77
N GLU A 610 -19.35 -1.92 -57.95
CA GLU A 610 -19.98 -1.57 -59.23
C GLU A 610 -18.97 -1.23 -60.35
N ASN A 611 -17.78 -0.72 -60.02
CA ASN A 611 -16.84 -0.25 -61.04
C ASN A 611 -15.90 -1.33 -61.60
N ASN A 612 -15.73 -2.47 -60.91
CA ASN A 612 -14.65 -3.41 -61.23
C ASN A 612 -15.13 -4.69 -61.91
N PHE A 613 -16.24 -5.27 -61.48
CA PHE A 613 -16.70 -6.55 -62.05
C PHE A 613 -17.42 -6.37 -63.40
N LEU A 614 -18.31 -5.38 -63.51
CA LEU A 614 -19.04 -5.09 -64.75
C LEU A 614 -18.14 -4.61 -65.91
N ARG A 615 -17.01 -3.95 -65.61
CA ARG A 615 -16.06 -3.50 -66.64
C ARG A 615 -15.14 -4.61 -67.16
N GLN A 616 -14.83 -5.64 -66.36
CA GLN A 616 -14.11 -6.82 -66.85
C GLN A 616 -15.03 -7.76 -67.64
N PHE A 617 -16.32 -7.81 -67.31
CA PHE A 617 -17.30 -8.65 -68.00
C PHE A 617 -17.54 -8.26 -69.48
N LEU A 618 -17.30 -7.00 -69.85
CA LEU A 618 -17.45 -6.52 -71.24
C LEU A 618 -16.20 -6.67 -72.12
N ARG A 619 -15.09 -7.25 -71.61
CA ARG A 619 -13.89 -7.50 -72.42
C ARG A 619 -13.67 -8.97 -72.83
N PHE A 620 -14.48 -9.90 -72.34
CA PHE A 620 -14.43 -11.31 -72.72
C PHE A 620 -15.53 -11.74 -73.70
N ILE A 621 -16.37 -10.79 -74.15
CA ILE A 621 -17.22 -10.97 -75.33
C ILE A 621 -16.86 -9.86 -76.31
N SER A 622 -15.81 -10.11 -77.09
CA SER A 622 -15.65 -9.63 -78.47
C SER A 622 -14.55 -10.42 -79.15
#